data_AF-A0A7C1YH91-F1
#
_entry.id   AF-A0A7C1YH91-F1
#
_cell.length_a   1.000
_cell.length_b   1.000
_cell.length_c   1.000
_cell.angle_alpha   90.00
_cell.angle_beta   90.00
_cell.angle_gamma   90.00
#
_symmetry.space_group_name_H-M   'P 1'
#
loop_
_entity.id
_entity.type
_entity.pdbx_description
1 polymer ?
#
loop_
_entity_poly.entity_id
_entity_poly.type
_entity_poly.pdbx_seq_one_letter_code
_entity_poly.pdbx_strand_id
1 'polypeptide(L)'
;MRYLALWAGVAGDTTFLYYIAILVHGIIFGFFFVGGQVYVDKKAPPEMRAQAQGLYVLVCYGVGQFVGTFVNVKLIAAYATDGVTNWKPVFVITTIISAALVGILCLFFREDVPRVAKAESADDKSES
;
A
#
# COMPACT_ATOMS: atom_id res chain seq x y z
N MET A 1 -7.92 -5.89 -4.98
CA MET A 1 -9.22 -5.73 -4.29
C MET A 1 -9.88 -4.38 -4.63
N ARG A 2 -9.40 -3.23 -4.11
CA ARG A 2 -10.01 -1.90 -4.34
C ARG A 2 -10.25 -1.54 -5.82
N TYR A 3 -9.22 -1.62 -6.65
CA TYR A 3 -9.32 -1.26 -8.07
C TYR A 3 -10.16 -2.24 -8.90
N LEU A 4 -10.25 -3.51 -8.48
CA LEU A 4 -11.16 -4.50 -9.08
C LEU A 4 -12.62 -4.14 -8.79
N ALA A 5 -12.94 -3.69 -7.57
CA ALA A 5 -14.28 -3.21 -7.23
C ALA A 5 -14.67 -1.96 -8.03
N LEU A 6 -13.73 -1.04 -8.26
CA LEU A 6 -13.94 0.13 -9.12
C LEU A 6 -14.18 -0.27 -10.59
N TRP A 7 -13.38 -1.20 -11.11
CA TRP A 7 -13.58 -1.73 -12.46
C TRP A 7 -14.93 -2.44 -12.61
N ALA A 8 -15.31 -3.29 -11.65
CA ALA A 8 -16.58 -3.99 -11.64
C ALA A 8 -17.77 -3.04 -11.51
N GLY A 9 -17.63 -1.97 -10.71
CA GLY A 9 -18.62 -0.89 -10.63
C GLY A 9 -18.85 -0.19 -11.96
N VAL A 10 -17.79 0.10 -12.72
CA VAL A 10 -17.89 0.67 -14.07
C VAL A 10 -18.43 -0.36 -15.08
N ALA A 11 -18.06 -1.63 -14.95
CA ALA A 11 -18.46 -2.68 -15.88
C ALA A 11 -19.94 -3.07 -15.75
N GLY A 12 -20.47 -3.07 -14.52
CA GLY A 12 -21.85 -3.45 -14.21
C GLY A 12 -22.77 -2.30 -13.81
N ASP A 13 -22.36 -1.04 -14.04
CA ASP A 13 -23.09 0.19 -13.65
C ASP A 13 -23.68 0.14 -12.22
N THR A 14 -22.89 -0.41 -11.28
CA THR A 14 -23.37 -0.74 -9.94
C THR A 14 -22.78 0.23 -8.93
N THR A 15 -23.56 1.24 -8.52
CA THR A 15 -23.11 2.29 -7.60
C THR A 15 -22.61 1.76 -6.26
N PHE A 16 -23.20 0.66 -5.76
CA PHE A 16 -22.82 0.04 -4.49
C PHE A 16 -21.34 -0.41 -4.44
N LEU A 17 -20.76 -0.83 -5.57
CA LEU A 17 -19.37 -1.27 -5.63
C LEU A 17 -18.37 -0.12 -5.41
N TYR A 18 -18.75 1.13 -5.71
CA TYR A 18 -17.94 2.29 -5.37
C TYR A 18 -17.87 2.51 -3.86
N TYR A 19 -18.97 2.32 -3.12
CA TYR A 19 -18.95 2.42 -1.65
C TYR A 19 -18.08 1.35 -1.02
N ILE A 20 -18.13 0.11 -1.52
CA ILE A 20 -17.21 -0.95 -1.09
C ILE A 20 -15.76 -0.53 -1.37
N ALA A 21 -15.46 0.00 -2.55
CA ALA A 21 -14.12 0.44 -2.90
C ALA A 21 -13.60 1.56 -1.96
N ILE A 22 -14.48 2.48 -1.53
CA ILE A 22 -14.15 3.54 -0.57
C ILE A 22 -13.86 2.96 0.81
N LEU A 23 -14.68 2.04 1.32
CA LEU A 23 -14.46 1.41 2.61
C LEU A 23 -13.15 0.61 2.63
N VAL A 24 -12.91 -0.18 1.59
CA VAL A 24 -11.67 -0.95 1.43
C VAL A 24 -10.46 -0.02 1.36
N HIS A 25 -10.58 1.15 0.73
CA HIS A 25 -9.51 2.13 0.70
C HIS A 25 -9.12 2.60 2.11
N GLY A 26 -10.10 2.96 2.96
CA GLY A 26 -9.83 3.40 4.32
C GLY A 26 -9.08 2.36 5.16
N ILE A 27 -9.48 1.09 5.03
CA ILE A 27 -8.82 -0.03 5.75
C ILE A 27 -7.38 -0.20 5.27
N ILE A 28 -7.15 -0.29 3.96
CA ILE A 28 -5.80 -0.48 3.40
C ILE A 28 -4.90 0.72 3.76
N PHE A 29 -5.44 1.92 3.64
CA PHE A 29 -4.73 3.15 3.95
C PHE A 29 -4.30 3.17 5.43
N GLY A 30 -5.23 2.92 6.36
CA GLY A 30 -4.92 2.88 7.79
C GLY A 30 -3.81 1.87 8.12
N PHE A 31 -3.93 0.63 7.63
CA PHE A 31 -2.92 -0.40 7.88
C PHE A 31 -1.56 -0.09 7.27
N PHE A 32 -1.53 0.46 6.05
CA PHE A 32 -0.28 0.83 5.41
C PHE A 32 0.47 1.91 6.20
N PHE A 33 -0.23 2.96 6.65
CA PHE A 33 0.40 4.05 7.39
C PHE A 33 0.80 3.66 8.81
N VAL A 34 -0.10 3.04 9.57
CA VAL A 34 0.21 2.61 10.94
C VAL A 34 1.29 1.52 10.93
N GLY A 35 1.16 0.53 10.05
CA GLY A 35 2.15 -0.55 9.92
C GLY A 35 3.53 -0.03 9.50
N GLY A 36 3.58 0.90 8.54
CA GLY A 36 4.83 1.54 8.12
C GLY A 36 5.49 2.36 9.23
N GLN A 37 4.72 3.12 10.00
CA GLN A 37 5.24 3.86 11.16
C GLN A 37 5.81 2.91 12.23
N VAL A 38 5.12 1.80 12.54
CA VAL A 38 5.62 0.78 13.47
C VAL A 38 6.90 0.12 12.95
N TYR A 39 6.99 -0.16 11.65
CA TYR A 39 8.19 -0.73 11.05
C TYR A 39 9.39 0.23 11.13
N VAL A 40 9.18 1.50 10.78
CA VAL A 40 10.21 2.55 10.86
C VAL A 40 10.69 2.76 12.29
N ASP A 41 9.76 2.79 13.25
CA ASP A 41 10.10 2.94 14.68
C ASP A 41 10.94 1.77 15.22
N LYS A 42 10.64 0.54 14.76
CA LYS A 42 11.39 -0.67 15.12
C LYS A 42 12.79 -0.71 14.50
N LYS A 43 12.97 -0.18 13.29
CA LYS A 43 14.26 -0.22 12.58
C LYS A 43 15.17 0.96 12.94
N ALA A 44 14.61 2.10 13.36
CA ALA A 44 15.37 3.30 13.69
C ALA A 44 15.95 3.28 15.13
N PRO A 45 17.18 3.78 15.34
CA PRO A 45 17.72 4.02 16.68
C PRO A 45 16.82 4.96 17.50
N PRO A 46 16.70 4.79 18.83
CA PRO A 46 15.82 5.59 19.68
C PRO A 46 15.94 7.10 19.49
N GLU A 47 17.16 7.60 19.32
CA GLU A 47 17.50 9.00 19.14
C GLU A 47 17.05 9.59 17.79
N MET A 48 16.77 8.76 16.78
CA MET A 48 16.39 9.19 15.43
C MET A 48 14.96 8.82 15.03
N ARG A 49 14.17 8.17 15.88
CA ARG A 49 12.80 7.71 15.57
C ARG A 49 11.90 8.81 15.02
N ALA A 50 11.90 9.98 15.65
CA ALA A 50 11.10 11.12 15.21
C ALA A 50 11.49 11.60 13.79
N GLN A 51 12.78 11.62 13.49
CA GLN A 51 13.30 12.01 12.17
C GLN A 51 12.95 10.96 11.11
N ALA A 52 13.08 9.67 11.46
CA ALA A 52 12.76 8.56 10.57
C ALA A 52 11.24 8.51 10.24
N GLN A 53 10.37 8.74 11.23
CA GLN A 53 8.93 8.86 11.00
C GLN A 53 8.59 10.09 10.14
N GLY A 54 9.23 11.22 10.40
CA GLY A 54 9.08 12.41 9.56
C GLY A 54 9.49 12.16 8.10
N LEU A 55 10.60 11.45 7.88
CA LEU A 55 11.05 11.05 6.55
C LEU A 55 10.06 10.09 5.87
N TYR A 56 9.54 9.10 6.59
CA TYR A 56 8.51 8.20 6.07
C TYR A 56 7.28 8.97 5.58
N VAL A 57 6.77 9.89 6.39
CA VAL A 57 5.64 10.75 6.04
C VAL A 57 5.97 11.63 4.82
N LEU A 58 7.16 12.23 4.77
CA LEU A 58 7.61 13.04 3.62
C LEU A 58 7.70 12.22 2.33
N VAL A 59 8.20 10.99 2.40
CA VAL A 59 8.28 10.11 1.23
C VAL A 59 6.88 9.71 0.77
N CYS A 60 5.97 9.35 1.67
CA CYS A 60 4.61 8.94 1.31
C CYS A 60 3.75 10.10 0.81
N TYR A 61 3.62 11.19 1.58
CA TYR A 61 2.71 12.30 1.28
C TYR A 61 3.36 13.50 0.58
N GLY A 62 4.69 13.61 0.63
CA GLY A 62 5.41 14.60 -0.15
C GLY A 62 5.70 14.03 -1.53
N VAL A 63 6.85 13.37 -1.67
CA VAL A 63 7.39 12.95 -2.97
C VAL A 63 6.49 11.94 -3.66
N GLY A 64 6.04 10.91 -2.95
CA GLY A 64 5.21 9.84 -3.49
C GLY A 64 3.88 10.36 -4.03
N GLN A 65 3.18 11.18 -3.24
CA GLN A 65 1.92 11.78 -3.67
C GLN A 65 2.11 12.80 -4.80
N PHE A 66 3.18 13.60 -4.77
CA PHE A 66 3.51 14.54 -5.83
C PHE A 66 3.69 13.80 -7.16
N VAL A 67 4.62 12.84 -7.22
CA VAL A 67 4.89 12.05 -8.44
C VAL A 67 3.64 11.27 -8.86
N GLY A 68 2.95 10.63 -7.91
CA GLY A 68 1.72 9.88 -8.17
C GLY A 68 0.63 10.72 -8.81
N THR A 69 0.48 11.98 -8.38
CA THR A 69 -0.50 12.92 -8.95
C THR A 69 -0.16 13.23 -10.41
N PHE A 70 1.09 13.58 -10.72
CA PHE A 70 1.49 13.88 -12.11
C PHE A 70 1.31 12.68 -13.04
N VAL A 71 1.69 11.48 -12.59
CA VAL A 71 1.50 10.25 -13.37
C VAL A 71 0.01 9.97 -13.58
N ASN A 72 -0.81 10.11 -12.54
CA ASN A 72 -2.23 9.82 -12.61
C ASN A 72 -2.99 10.82 -13.51
N VAL A 73 -2.63 12.11 -13.47
CA VAL A 73 -3.21 13.12 -14.38
C VAL A 73 -2.91 12.77 -15.84
N LYS A 74 -1.66 12.43 -16.16
CA LYS A 74 -1.28 12.01 -17.52
C LYS A 74 -2.00 10.73 -17.94
N LEU A 75 -2.13 9.77 -17.04
CA LEU A 75 -2.84 8.52 -17.31
C LEU A 75 -4.32 8.77 -17.64
N ILE A 76 -5.00 9.58 -16.83
CA ILE A 76 -6.42 9.93 -17.07
C ILE A 76 -6.57 10.66 -18.41
N ALA A 77 -5.71 11.65 -18.68
CA ALA A 77 -5.75 12.41 -19.92
C ALA A 77 -5.56 11.53 -21.17
N ALA A 78 -4.71 10.50 -21.09
CA ALA A 78 -4.49 9.56 -22.19
C ALA A 78 -5.72 8.71 -22.55
N TYR A 79 -6.66 8.55 -21.61
CA TYR A 79 -7.91 7.81 -21.81
C TYR A 79 -9.15 8.72 -21.80
N ALA A 80 -8.96 10.03 -21.97
CA ALA A 80 -10.04 11.00 -22.13
C ALA A 80 -10.25 11.35 -23.61
N THR A 81 -11.49 11.38 -24.06
CA THR A 81 -11.90 11.81 -25.40
C THR A 81 -13.10 12.76 -25.26
N ASP A 82 -13.02 13.93 -25.88
CA ASP A 82 -14.07 14.97 -25.81
C ASP A 82 -14.52 15.32 -24.38
N GLY A 83 -13.58 15.34 -23.43
CA GLY A 83 -13.83 15.63 -22.02
C GLY A 83 -14.41 14.45 -21.22
N VAL A 84 -14.68 13.31 -21.86
CA VAL A 84 -15.18 12.10 -21.20
C VAL A 84 -14.04 11.09 -21.02
N THR A 85 -13.81 10.68 -19.77
CA THR A 85 -12.76 9.69 -19.44
C THR A 85 -13.28 8.26 -19.50
N ASN A 86 -12.59 7.38 -20.22
CA ASN A 86 -12.82 5.95 -20.14
C ASN A 86 -12.11 5.35 -18.91
N TRP A 87 -12.87 5.11 -17.86
CA TRP A 87 -12.35 4.66 -16.56
C TRP A 87 -11.92 3.19 -16.52
N LYS A 88 -12.42 2.34 -17.42
CA LYS A 88 -12.07 0.91 -17.45
C LYS A 88 -10.57 0.67 -17.60
N PRO A 89 -9.86 1.19 -18.63
CA PRO A 89 -8.43 1.00 -18.78
C PRO A 89 -7.64 1.65 -17.63
N VAL A 90 -8.06 2.81 -17.13
CA VAL A 90 -7.42 3.49 -16.00
C VAL A 90 -7.44 2.59 -14.75
N PHE A 91 -8.57 1.96 -14.43
CA PHE A 91 -8.68 1.06 -13.29
C PHE A 91 -7.92 -0.27 -13.49
N VAL A 92 -7.87 -0.80 -14.71
CA VAL A 92 -7.06 -1.99 -15.01
C VAL A 92 -5.57 -1.71 -14.83
N ILE A 93 -5.07 -0.61 -15.41
CA ILE A 93 -3.66 -0.22 -15.32
C ILE A 93 -3.26 0.01 -13.86
N THR A 94 -4.07 0.75 -13.10
CA THR A 94 -3.79 0.99 -11.67
C THR A 94 -3.87 -0.30 -10.84
N THR A 95 -4.72 -1.27 -11.22
CA THR A 95 -4.74 -2.61 -10.61
C THR A 95 -3.42 -3.35 -10.85
N ILE A 96 -2.93 -3.38 -12.10
CA ILE A 96 -1.70 -4.07 -12.47
C ILE A 96 -0.49 -3.45 -11.75
N ILE A 97 -0.39 -2.12 -11.72
CA ILE A 97 0.68 -1.42 -10.99
C ILE A 97 0.65 -1.79 -9.51
N SER A 98 -0.54 -1.81 -8.90
CA SER A 98 -0.69 -2.18 -7.48
C SER A 98 -0.28 -3.62 -7.21
N ALA A 99 -0.68 -4.56 -8.08
CA ALA A 99 -0.29 -5.97 -7.96
C ALA A 99 1.22 -6.16 -8.13
N ALA A 100 1.84 -5.44 -9.07
CA ALA A 100 3.28 -5.45 -9.27
C ALA A 100 4.03 -4.89 -8.05
N LEU A 101 3.57 -3.77 -7.47
CA LEU A 101 4.15 -3.21 -6.25
C LEU A 101 4.06 -4.19 -5.07
N VAL A 102 2.92 -4.85 -4.88
CA VAL A 102 2.78 -5.91 -3.86
C VAL A 102 3.74 -7.06 -4.16
N GLY A 103 3.85 -7.50 -5.41
CA GLY A 103 4.81 -8.53 -5.81
C GLY A 103 6.25 -8.14 -5.48
N ILE A 104 6.66 -6.92 -5.82
CA ILE A 104 7.98 -6.37 -5.49
C ILE A 104 8.18 -6.33 -3.97
N LEU A 105 7.22 -5.81 -3.21
CA LEU A 105 7.32 -5.80 -1.75
C LEU A 105 7.43 -7.21 -1.17
N CYS A 106 6.65 -8.17 -1.65
CA CYS A 106 6.76 -9.56 -1.24
C CYS A 106 8.11 -10.20 -1.59
N LEU A 107 8.78 -9.75 -2.65
CA LEU A 107 10.12 -10.23 -3.01
C LEU A 107 11.21 -9.58 -2.14
N PHE A 108 11.12 -8.27 -1.89
CA PHE A 108 12.14 -7.51 -1.15
C PHE A 108 11.97 -7.55 0.38
N PHE A 109 10.77 -7.74 0.90
CA PHE A 109 10.47 -7.84 2.34
C PHE A 109 10.38 -9.29 2.83
N ARG A 110 10.89 -10.24 2.04
CA ARG A 110 11.15 -11.58 2.52
C ARG A 110 12.46 -11.55 3.31
N GLU A 111 12.35 -11.86 4.61
CA GLU A 111 13.41 -12.01 5.62
C GLU A 111 13.75 -10.73 6.42
N ASP A 112 13.33 -10.73 7.70
CA ASP A 112 13.93 -9.96 8.81
C ASP A 112 13.30 -10.32 10.18
N VAL A 113 12.91 -11.58 10.39
CA VAL A 113 12.57 -12.08 11.74
C VAL A 113 13.42 -13.32 12.02
N PRO A 114 14.60 -13.17 12.63
CA PRO A 114 15.24 -14.28 13.32
C PRO A 114 14.20 -14.89 14.25
N ARG A 115 13.93 -16.17 14.05
CA ARG A 115 13.06 -17.04 14.82
C ARG A 115 13.29 -16.84 16.33
N VAL A 116 12.53 -15.94 16.96
CA VAL A 116 12.47 -15.82 18.44
C VAL A 116 11.91 -17.11 19.08
N ALA A 117 11.37 -18.03 18.28
CA ALA A 117 10.85 -19.31 18.75
C ALA A 117 11.92 -20.37 19.14
N LYS A 118 13.24 -20.10 19.03
CA LYS A 118 14.27 -21.09 19.43
C LYS A 118 14.94 -20.80 20.78
N ALA A 119 14.70 -19.65 21.41
CA ALA A 119 15.32 -19.35 22.71
C ALA A 119 14.51 -19.89 23.90
N GLU A 120 13.18 -19.88 23.85
CA GLU A 120 12.34 -20.41 24.95
C GLU A 120 12.31 -21.94 25.06
N SER A 121 12.57 -22.67 23.96
CA SER A 121 12.55 -24.15 23.98
C SER A 121 13.89 -24.80 24.38
N ALA A 122 14.93 -24.00 24.60
CA ALA A 122 16.22 -24.47 25.09
C ALA A 122 16.37 -24.33 26.62
N ASP A 123 15.66 -23.38 27.22
CA ASP A 123 15.68 -23.09 28.66
C ASP A 123 14.75 -24.03 29.44
N ASP A 124 13.58 -24.35 28.87
CA ASP A 124 12.59 -25.30 29.43
C ASP A 124 13.09 -26.76 29.46
N LYS A 125 14.15 -27.09 28.71
CA LYS A 125 14.77 -28.43 28.67
C LYS A 125 16.02 -28.57 29.54
N SER A 126 16.54 -27.49 30.12
CA SER A 126 17.64 -27.59 31.11
C SER A 126 17.14 -27.61 32.56
N GLU A 127 15.84 -27.36 32.78
CA GLU A 127 15.20 -27.38 34.11
C GLU A 127 14.31 -28.61 34.38
N SER A 128 14.25 -29.60 33.46
CA SER A 128 13.53 -30.88 33.63
C SER A 128 14.44 -32.10 33.77
#